data_AF-A0A0D0AHX4-F1
#
_entry.id   AF-A0A0D0AHX4-F1
#
_cell.length_a   1.000
_cell.length_b   1.000
_cell.length_c   1.000
_cell.angle_alpha   90.00
_cell.angle_beta   90.00
_cell.angle_gamma   90.00
#
_symmetry.space_group_name_H-M   'P 1'
#
loop_
_entity.id
_entity.type
_entity.pdbx_description
1 polymer ?
#
loop_
_entity_poly.entity_id
_entity_poly.type
_entity_poly.pdbx_seq_one_letter_code
_entity_poly.pdbx_strand_id
1 'polypeptide(L)'
;MVNKLMLELLACTGSWKCVIFGISNHTDNTFGDPFVGYEGKKKAYIATQINHSETKFLDIVLGPFKDLINRAVESYLWLFCCGAIVNNSESFANLKTSVLQHQLSATVAFNAVHFQPSFTSHLLVAFINHTFPLML
;
A
#
# COMPACT_ATOMS: atom_id res chain seq x y z
N MET A 1 6.46 -12.08 -12.49
CA MET A 1 7.23 -12.25 -11.24
C MET A 1 6.32 -12.48 -10.04
N VAL A 2 5.27 -11.66 -9.86
CA VAL A 2 4.28 -11.82 -8.76
C VAL A 2 3.64 -13.22 -8.70
N ASN A 3 3.29 -13.82 -9.84
CA ASN A 3 2.65 -15.15 -9.84
C ASN A 3 3.47 -16.27 -9.19
N LYS A 4 4.80 -16.28 -9.33
CA LYS A 4 5.63 -17.34 -8.73
C LYS A 4 5.70 -17.19 -7.22
N LEU A 5 5.96 -15.96 -6.74
CA LEU A 5 5.98 -15.64 -5.32
C LEU A 5 4.63 -15.95 -4.66
N MET A 6 3.52 -15.59 -5.31
CA MET A 6 2.19 -15.87 -4.79
C MET A 6 1.90 -17.36 -4.68
N LEU A 7 2.29 -18.16 -5.68
CA LEU A 7 2.16 -19.61 -5.61
C LEU A 7 2.97 -20.19 -4.44
N GLU A 8 4.17 -19.69 -4.20
CA GLU A 8 5.01 -20.12 -3.07
C GLU A 8 4.38 -19.73 -1.71
N LEU A 9 3.91 -18.48 -1.57
CA LEU A 9 3.26 -18.00 -0.35
C LEU A 9 1.93 -18.71 -0.06
N LEU A 10 1.17 -19.06 -1.11
CA LEU A 10 -0.10 -19.77 -0.97
C LEU A 10 0.09 -21.28 -0.76
N ALA A 11 1.21 -21.85 -1.19
CA ALA A 11 1.55 -23.25 -0.94
C ALA A 11 1.87 -23.54 0.54
N CYS A 12 2.19 -22.51 1.34
CA CYS A 12 2.29 -22.64 2.78
C CYS A 12 0.96 -23.14 3.38
N THR A 13 1.00 -24.26 4.09
CA THR A 13 -0.14 -24.85 4.78
C THR A 13 -0.41 -24.10 6.08
N GLY A 14 -1.45 -23.27 6.09
CA GLY A 14 -1.83 -22.46 7.25
C GLY A 14 -2.48 -21.12 6.86
N SER A 15 -3.09 -20.45 7.83
CA SER A 15 -3.45 -19.04 7.74
C SER A 15 -2.27 -18.18 8.18
N TRP A 16 -2.10 -17.03 7.55
CA TRP A 16 -1.10 -16.05 7.99
C TRP A 16 -1.67 -15.35 9.22
N LYS A 17 -0.93 -15.30 10.34
CA LYS A 17 -1.41 -14.53 11.50
C LYS A 17 -1.52 -13.04 11.14
N CYS A 18 -0.54 -12.53 10.41
CA CYS A 18 -0.51 -11.14 9.98
C CYS A 18 0.19 -11.01 8.62
N VAL A 19 -0.32 -10.12 7.78
CA VAL A 19 0.34 -9.68 6.54
C VAL A 19 0.40 -8.15 6.52
N ILE A 20 1.58 -7.60 6.25
CA ILE A 20 1.77 -6.14 6.12
C ILE A 20 2.20 -5.80 4.70
N PHE A 21 1.45 -4.90 4.07
CA PHE A 21 1.79 -4.31 2.79
C PHE A 21 2.39 -2.92 3.03
N GLY A 22 3.72 -2.80 2.93
CA GLY A 22 4.40 -1.52 2.93
C GLY A 22 4.51 -0.96 1.51
N ILE A 23 3.82 0.15 1.23
CA ILE A 23 3.88 0.84 -0.05
C ILE A 23 4.57 2.19 0.13
N SER A 24 5.66 2.41 -0.57
CA SER A 24 6.34 3.70 -0.66
C SER A 24 6.14 4.29 -2.04
N ASN A 25 5.51 5.46 -2.14
CA ASN A 25 5.24 6.10 -3.43
C ASN A 25 5.17 7.62 -3.34
N HIS A 26 5.42 8.30 -4.46
CA HIS A 26 5.09 9.72 -4.57
C HIS A 26 3.60 9.89 -4.91
N THR A 27 3.05 11.02 -4.51
CA THR A 27 1.68 11.42 -4.87
C THR A 27 1.73 12.75 -5.61
N ASP A 28 0.76 12.99 -6.48
CA ASP A 28 0.53 14.31 -7.05
C ASP A 28 0.23 15.29 -5.91
N ASN A 29 0.96 16.41 -5.84
CA ASN A 29 0.77 17.42 -4.81
C ASN A 29 -0.56 18.18 -4.95
N THR A 30 -1.15 18.19 -6.15
CA THR A 30 -2.39 18.89 -6.47
C THR A 30 -3.59 18.06 -6.04
N PHE A 31 -3.61 16.79 -6.43
CA PHE A 31 -4.77 15.91 -6.28
C PHE A 31 -4.61 14.84 -5.19
N GLY A 32 -3.40 14.64 -4.67
CA GLY A 32 -3.13 13.61 -3.65
C GLY A 32 -3.07 12.18 -4.20
N ASP A 33 -3.11 12.02 -5.52
CA ASP A 33 -3.19 10.72 -6.19
C ASP A 33 -1.82 10.05 -6.31
N PRO A 34 -1.67 8.75 -5.95
CA PRO A 34 -0.42 8.03 -6.12
C PRO A 34 -0.05 7.82 -7.59
N PHE A 35 1.24 7.88 -7.92
CA PHE A 35 1.74 7.58 -9.26
C PHE A 35 1.78 6.07 -9.53
N VAL A 36 1.21 5.61 -10.65
CA VAL A 36 1.18 4.18 -11.04
C VAL A 36 2.22 3.81 -12.08
N GLY A 37 2.83 4.80 -12.73
CA GLY A 37 3.81 4.54 -13.76
C GLY A 37 4.10 5.77 -14.60
N TYR A 38 4.50 5.51 -15.84
CA TYR A 38 4.89 6.52 -16.81
C TYR A 38 4.38 6.13 -18.20
N GLU A 39 4.00 7.14 -18.99
CA GLU A 39 3.57 6.93 -20.38
C GLU A 39 4.33 7.84 -21.36
N GLY A 40 4.39 7.36 -22.60
CA GLY A 40 4.94 8.07 -23.74
C GLY A 40 6.47 8.12 -23.76
N LYS A 41 7.00 8.63 -24.86
CA LYS A 41 8.46 8.73 -25.09
C LYS A 41 9.17 9.62 -24.06
N LYS A 42 8.45 10.54 -23.43
CA LYS A 42 8.98 11.48 -22.43
C LYS A 42 8.83 11.00 -20.98
N LYS A 43 8.26 9.81 -20.74
CA LYS A 43 7.99 9.25 -19.40
C LYS A 43 7.23 10.21 -18.49
N ALA A 44 6.13 10.76 -19.00
CA ALA A 44 5.25 11.57 -18.16
C ALA A 44 4.64 10.68 -17.07
N TYR A 45 4.71 11.11 -15.81
CA TYR A 45 4.14 10.36 -14.69
C TYR A 45 2.62 10.29 -14.80
N ILE A 46 2.05 9.11 -14.55
CA ILE A 46 0.60 8.91 -14.48
C ILE A 46 0.22 8.70 -13.02
N ALA A 47 -0.62 9.58 -12.49
CA ALA A 47 -1.29 9.38 -11.21
C ALA A 47 -2.66 8.73 -11.45
N THR A 48 -3.11 7.91 -10.51
CA THR A 48 -4.50 7.43 -10.51
C THR A 48 -5.09 7.57 -9.12
N GLN A 49 -6.40 7.77 -9.08
CA GLN A 49 -7.14 7.86 -7.85
C GLN A 49 -7.11 6.52 -7.10
N ILE A 50 -7.18 6.62 -5.78
CA ILE A 50 -7.17 5.45 -4.89
C ILE A 50 -8.46 4.64 -5.03
N ASN A 51 -9.58 5.29 -5.41
CA ASN A 51 -10.88 4.62 -5.48
C ASN A 51 -11.81 5.05 -6.63
N HIS A 52 -11.45 5.99 -7.51
CA HIS A 52 -12.42 6.60 -8.40
C HIS A 52 -11.98 6.61 -9.88
N SER A 53 -11.81 5.41 -10.44
CA SER A 53 -11.63 5.16 -11.87
C SER A 53 -11.82 3.66 -12.15
N GLU A 54 -11.98 3.28 -13.42
CA GLU A 54 -11.93 1.89 -13.90
C GLU A 54 -10.61 1.18 -13.54
N THR A 55 -9.57 1.92 -13.14
CA THR A 55 -8.30 1.39 -12.63
C THR A 55 -7.87 2.08 -11.34
N LYS A 56 -8.02 1.39 -10.20
CA LYS A 56 -7.70 1.92 -8.87
C LYS A 56 -6.27 1.59 -8.47
N PHE A 57 -5.58 2.53 -7.81
CA PHE A 57 -4.20 2.30 -7.35
C PHE A 57 -4.07 1.03 -6.51
N LEU A 58 -4.94 0.84 -5.52
CA LEU A 58 -4.87 -0.35 -4.66
C LEU A 58 -5.32 -1.63 -5.37
N ASP A 59 -6.23 -1.57 -6.35
CA ASP A 59 -6.58 -2.76 -7.15
C ASP A 59 -5.36 -3.25 -7.95
N ILE A 60 -4.59 -2.32 -8.52
CA ILE A 60 -3.36 -2.65 -9.25
C ILE A 60 -2.34 -3.30 -8.33
N VAL A 61 -2.11 -2.71 -7.16
CA VAL A 61 -1.02 -3.11 -6.27
C VAL A 61 -1.37 -4.32 -5.41
N LEU A 62 -2.58 -4.36 -4.84
CA LEU A 62 -3.04 -5.38 -3.91
C LEU A 62 -3.88 -6.48 -4.57
N GLY A 63 -4.46 -6.24 -5.76
CA GLY A 63 -5.25 -7.22 -6.49
C GLY A 63 -4.56 -8.59 -6.64
N PRO A 64 -3.27 -8.64 -7.03
CA PRO A 64 -2.52 -9.89 -7.10
C PRO A 64 -2.35 -10.64 -5.77
N PHE A 65 -2.58 -9.97 -4.64
CA PHE A 65 -2.41 -10.50 -3.28
C PHE A 65 -3.74 -10.73 -2.55
N LYS A 66 -4.88 -10.62 -3.24
CA LYS A 66 -6.20 -10.74 -2.63
C LYS A 66 -6.40 -12.03 -1.85
N ASP A 67 -5.95 -13.16 -2.40
CA ASP A 67 -6.08 -14.46 -1.72
C ASP A 67 -5.21 -14.55 -0.46
N LEU A 68 -4.06 -13.87 -0.46
CA LEU A 68 -3.20 -13.77 0.72
C LEU A 68 -3.88 -12.93 1.82
N ILE A 69 -4.49 -11.80 1.45
CA ILE A 69 -5.25 -10.95 2.35
C ILE A 69 -6.41 -11.74 2.99
N ASN A 70 -7.19 -12.46 2.18
CA ASN A 70 -8.33 -13.25 2.66
C ASN A 70 -7.94 -14.41 3.59
N ARG A 71 -6.71 -14.92 3.47
CA ARG A 71 -6.19 -16.02 4.31
C ARG A 71 -5.46 -15.53 5.56
N ALA A 72 -5.28 -14.21 5.71
CA ALA A 72 -4.65 -13.65 6.89
C ALA A 72 -5.69 -13.38 7.99
N VAL A 73 -5.33 -13.61 9.25
CA VAL A 73 -6.16 -13.19 10.39
C VAL A 73 -6.19 -11.67 10.48
N GLU A 74 -5.03 -11.04 10.28
CA GLU A 74 -4.88 -9.60 10.21
C GLU A 74 -4.13 -9.19 8.94
N SER A 75 -4.57 -8.11 8.30
CA SER A 75 -3.87 -7.52 7.16
C SER A 75 -3.79 -6.00 7.29
N TYR A 76 -2.59 -5.46 7.15
CA TYR A 76 -2.33 -4.03 7.33
C TYR A 76 -1.73 -3.42 6.09
N LEU A 77 -2.15 -2.20 5.77
CA LEU A 77 -1.54 -1.39 4.73
C LEU A 77 -0.79 -0.22 5.37
N TRP A 78 0.49 -0.10 5.08
CA TRP A 78 1.31 1.03 5.49
C TRP A 78 1.68 1.85 4.26
N LEU A 79 1.09 3.04 4.15
CA LEU A 79 1.30 3.98 3.06
C LEU A 79 2.31 5.05 3.46
N PHE A 80 3.49 4.90 2.89
CA PHE A 80 4.61 5.82 2.98
C PHE A 80 4.61 6.74 1.77
N CYS A 81 3.65 7.65 1.76
CA CYS A 81 3.41 8.54 0.64
C CYS A 81 3.73 9.99 0.99
N CYS A 82 3.87 10.83 -0.03
CA CYS A 82 3.88 12.27 0.20
C CYS A 82 2.54 12.68 0.85
N GLY A 83 2.59 13.68 1.73
CA GLY A 83 1.47 14.04 2.60
C GLY A 83 0.14 14.41 1.91
N ALA A 84 0.15 14.67 0.59
CA ALA A 84 -1.03 15.09 -0.16
C ALA A 84 -2.19 14.08 -0.10
N ILE A 85 -1.92 12.77 -0.06
CA ILE A 85 -2.96 11.73 0.13
C ILE A 85 -3.72 11.84 1.46
N VAL A 86 -3.05 12.35 2.51
CA VAL A 86 -3.63 12.55 3.84
C VAL A 86 -4.25 13.94 3.97
N ASN A 87 -3.60 14.95 3.40
CA ASN A 87 -4.01 16.34 3.53
C ASN A 87 -5.19 16.71 2.59
N ASN A 88 -5.35 15.99 1.48
CA ASN A 88 -6.52 16.14 0.61
C ASN A 88 -7.69 15.30 1.17
N SER A 89 -8.80 15.97 1.48
CA SER A 89 -9.97 15.33 2.09
C SER A 89 -10.62 14.27 1.21
N GLU A 90 -10.64 14.48 -0.11
CA GLU A 90 -11.22 13.54 -1.07
C GLU A 90 -10.33 12.29 -1.21
N SER A 91 -9.02 12.49 -1.41
CA SER A 91 -8.05 11.38 -1.47
C SER A 91 -8.06 10.56 -0.17
N PHE A 92 -8.16 11.23 0.98
CA PHE A 92 -8.23 10.54 2.27
C PHE A 92 -9.54 9.77 2.47
N ALA A 93 -10.68 10.31 2.02
CA ALA A 93 -11.96 9.60 2.02
C ALA A 93 -11.94 8.37 1.08
N ASN A 94 -11.33 8.53 -0.09
CA ASN A 94 -11.12 7.46 -1.05
C ASN A 94 -10.22 6.36 -0.47
N LEU A 95 -9.14 6.73 0.23
CA LEU A 95 -8.29 5.77 0.93
C LEU A 95 -9.09 4.93 1.94
N LYS A 96 -9.89 5.58 2.80
CA LYS A 96 -10.73 4.86 3.77
C LYS A 96 -11.66 3.85 3.09
N THR A 97 -12.30 4.27 2.01
CA THR A 97 -13.21 3.39 1.26
C THR A 97 -12.47 2.21 0.63
N SER A 98 -11.30 2.43 0.02
CA SER A 98 -10.53 1.36 -0.60
C SER A 98 -10.00 0.34 0.42
N VAL A 99 -9.66 0.77 1.64
CA VAL A 99 -9.23 -0.11 2.73
C VAL A 99 -10.34 -1.10 3.09
N LEU A 100 -11.58 -0.62 3.19
CA LEU A 100 -12.76 -1.46 3.44
C LEU A 100 -13.01 -2.41 2.25
N GLN A 101 -12.91 -1.92 1.01
CA GLN A 101 -13.13 -2.74 -0.19
C GLN A 101 -12.12 -3.89 -0.32
N HIS A 102 -10.88 -3.68 0.13
CA HIS A 102 -9.83 -4.70 0.12
C HIS A 102 -9.83 -5.59 1.36
N GLN A 103 -10.78 -5.43 2.29
CA GLN A 103 -10.86 -6.20 3.54
C GLN A 103 -9.59 -6.12 4.39
N LEU A 104 -8.89 -4.99 4.32
CA LEU A 104 -7.74 -4.73 5.17
C LEU A 104 -8.23 -4.44 6.60
N SER A 105 -7.53 -4.97 7.60
CA SER A 105 -7.84 -4.78 9.02
C SER A 105 -7.64 -3.33 9.46
N ALA A 106 -6.54 -2.70 9.03
CA ALA A 106 -6.31 -1.28 9.22
C ALA A 106 -5.26 -0.73 8.25
N THR A 107 -5.17 0.60 8.22
CA THR A 107 -4.19 1.32 7.40
C THR A 107 -3.51 2.42 8.19
N VAL A 108 -2.19 2.50 8.05
CA VAL A 108 -1.38 3.60 8.55
C VAL A 108 -0.91 4.41 7.34
N ALA A 109 -1.32 5.67 7.25
CA ALA A 109 -0.88 6.58 6.18
C ALA A 109 -0.08 7.74 6.77
N PHE A 110 1.17 7.86 6.34
CA PHE A 110 2.08 8.88 6.86
C PHE A 110 1.88 10.21 6.12
N ASN A 111 1.74 11.29 6.88
CA ASN A 111 1.79 12.65 6.34
C ASN A 111 3.23 13.13 6.28
N ALA A 112 4.01 12.62 5.32
CA ALA A 112 5.42 12.96 5.17
C ALA A 112 5.64 13.86 3.94
N VAL A 113 5.61 15.17 4.16
CA VAL A 113 5.99 16.15 3.13
C VAL A 113 7.50 15.96 2.87
N HIS A 114 7.87 15.61 1.63
CA HIS A 114 9.23 15.19 1.25
C HIS A 114 9.69 13.85 1.82
N PHE A 115 8.79 12.88 1.84
CA PHE A 115 9.13 11.50 2.15
C PHE A 115 10.43 11.03 1.47
N GLN A 116 11.43 10.64 2.27
CA GLN A 116 12.70 10.09 1.81
C GLN A 116 12.75 8.58 2.12
N PRO A 117 12.78 7.71 1.10
CA PRO A 117 12.74 6.26 1.29
C PRO A 117 13.83 5.73 2.23
N SER A 118 15.03 6.34 2.21
CA SER A 118 16.18 5.97 3.07
C SER A 118 15.90 6.12 4.57
N PHE A 119 15.08 7.09 4.98
CA PHE A 119 14.70 7.26 6.39
C PHE A 119 13.61 6.29 6.84
N THR A 120 12.96 5.63 5.89
CA THR A 120 11.74 4.86 6.16
C THR A 120 12.01 3.40 6.37
N SER A 121 13.10 2.87 5.83
CA SER A 121 13.56 1.52 6.14
C SER A 121 13.78 1.32 7.64
N HIS A 122 14.38 2.29 8.33
CA HIS A 122 14.57 2.23 9.79
C HIS A 122 13.25 2.30 10.56
N LEU A 123 12.32 3.16 10.13
CA LEU A 123 10.99 3.26 10.72
C LEU A 123 10.18 1.96 10.52
N LEU A 124 10.26 1.37 9.34
CA LEU A 124 9.66 0.06 9.00
C LEU A 124 10.20 -1.05 9.90
N VAL A 125 11.51 -1.13 10.05
CA VAL A 125 12.16 -2.11 10.94
C VAL A 125 11.72 -1.90 12.39
N ALA A 126 11.69 -0.65 12.86
CA ALA A 126 11.22 -0.34 14.21
C ALA A 126 9.75 -0.76 14.41
N PHE A 127 8.86 -0.47 13.45
CA PHE A 127 7.46 -0.89 13.53
C PHE A 127 7.30 -2.40 13.52
N ILE A 128 8.03 -3.12 12.67
CA ILE A 128 8.01 -4.59 12.64
C ILE A 128 8.46 -5.14 14.01
N ASN A 129 9.58 -4.64 14.54
CA ASN A 129 10.13 -5.08 15.83
C ASN A 129 9.21 -4.80 17.02
N HIS A 130 8.50 -3.66 17.01
CA HIS A 130 7.57 -3.29 18.09
C HIS A 130 6.19 -3.93 17.97
N THR A 131 5.72 -4.19 16.74
CA THR A 131 4.41 -4.81 16.50
C THR A 131 4.49 -6.33 16.63
N PHE A 132 5.64 -6.93 16.30
CA PHE A 132 5.88 -8.38 16.37
C PHE A 132 7.18 -8.69 17.11
N PRO A 133 7.23 -8.53 18.44
CA PRO A 133 8.44 -8.75 19.24
C PRO A 133 8.96 -10.20 19.22
N LEU A 134 8.29 -11.14 18.53
CA LEU A 134 8.60 -12.57 18.49
C LEU A 134 8.92 -13.11 17.08
N MET A 135 9.24 -12.25 16.09
CA MET A 135 9.60 -12.67 14.72
C MET A 135 11.10 -12.59 14.38
N LEU A 136 11.99 -12.58 15.38
CA LEU A 136 13.43 -12.83 15.22
C LEU A 136 13.89 -13.91 16.20
#